data_AF-A0A212C148-F1
#
_entry.id   AF-A0A212C148-F1
#
_cell.length_a   1.000
_cell.length_b   1.000
_cell.length_c   1.000
_cell.angle_alpha   90.00
_cell.angle_beta   90.00
_cell.angle_gamma   90.00
#
_symmetry.space_group_name_H-M   'P 1'
#
loop_
_entity.id
_entity.type
_entity.pdbx_description
1 polymer ?
#
loop_
_entity_poly.entity_id
_entity_poly.type
_entity_poly.pdbx_seq_one_letter_code
_entity_poly.pdbx_strand_id
1 'polypeptide(L)' 'MASVPVYCLCRLPYDVTRFMIECDMCQDWFHG' A
#
# COMPACT_ATOMS: atom_id res chain seq x y z
N MET A 1 15.09 -5.39 -13.90
CA MET A 1 15.08 -4.83 -12.53
C MET A 1 13.65 -4.95 -12.04
N ALA A 2 13.39 -5.69 -10.95
CA ALA A 2 12.04 -5.76 -10.41
C ALA A 2 11.77 -4.48 -9.61
N SER A 3 10.74 -3.72 -9.98
CA SER A 3 10.26 -2.58 -9.21
C SER A 3 9.52 -3.07 -7.97
N VAL A 4 9.79 -2.47 -6.81
CA VAL A 4 9.04 -2.74 -5.58
C VAL A 4 7.63 -2.17 -5.73
N PRO A 5 6.56 -2.94 -5.46
CA PRO A 5 5.20 -2.42 -5.45
C PRO A 5 5.03 -1.24 -4.50
N VAL A 6 4.28 -0.22 -4.92
CA VAL A 6 3.93 0.94 -4.10
C VAL A 6 2.42 0.99 -3.91
N TYR A 7 2.02 1.45 -2.74
CA TYR A 7 0.64 1.48 -2.29
C TYR A 7 0.30 2.85 -1.72
N CYS A 8 -0.99 3.04 -1.42
CA CYS A 8 -1.55 4.21 -0.76
C CYS A 8 -1.38 5.49 -1.58
N LEU A 9 -2.07 6.54 -1.15
CA LEU A 9 -1.96 7.88 -1.71
C LEU A 9 -0.52 8.43 -1.62
N CYS A 10 0.28 7.95 -0.66
CA CYS A 10 1.66 8.39 -0.47
C CYS A 10 2.68 7.73 -1.42
N ARG A 11 2.29 6.74 -2.22
CA ARG A 11 3.17 6.02 -3.17
C ARG A 11 4.44 5.45 -2.52
N LEU A 12 4.26 4.81 -1.37
CA LEU A 12 5.34 4.15 -0.65
C LEU A 12 5.18 2.62 -0.68
N PRO A 13 6.27 1.86 -0.57
CA PRO A 13 6.20 0.41 -0.39
C PRO A 13 5.45 0.01 0.88
N TYR A 14 5.11 -1.27 0.95
CA TYR A 14 4.59 -1.89 2.17
C TYR A 14 5.57 -1.76 3.34
N ASP A 15 5.05 -1.40 4.51
CA ASP A 15 5.80 -1.30 5.77
C ASP A 15 5.12 -2.16 6.83
N VAL A 16 5.80 -3.21 7.28
CA VAL A 16 5.30 -4.17 8.29
C VAL A 16 4.98 -3.54 9.65
N THR A 17 5.54 -2.36 9.94
CA THR A 17 5.33 -1.66 11.22
C THR A 17 4.09 -0.77 11.21
N ARG A 18 3.50 -0.55 10.03
CA ARG A 18 2.34 0.33 9.84
C ARG A 18 1.10 -0.49 9.54
N PHE A 19 0.01 -0.17 10.23
CA PHE A 19 -1.30 -0.73 9.90
C PHE A 19 -1.69 -0.32 8.47
N MET A 20 -2.23 -1.28 7.72
CA MET A 20 -2.79 -1.03 6.40
C MET A 20 -4.15 -1.69 6.25
N ILE A 21 -5.02 -1.06 5.46
CA ILE A 21 -6.36 -1.54 5.13
C ILE A 21 -6.54 -1.59 3.61
N GLU A 22 -7.18 -2.65 3.11
CA GLU A 22 -7.54 -2.79 1.70
C GLU A 22 -8.88 -2.10 1.41
N CYS A 23 -8.99 -1.46 0.25
CA CYS A 23 -10.24 -0.90 -0.24
C CYS A 23 -10.91 -1.86 -1.23
N ASP A 24 -12.09 -2.39 -0.90
CA ASP A 24 -12.83 -3.32 -1.76
C ASP A 24 -13.19 -2.76 -3.14
N MET A 25 -13.32 -1.43 -3.26
CA MET A 25 -13.72 -0.79 -4.52
C MET A 25 -12.57 -0.71 -5.55
N CYS A 26 -11.35 -0.42 -5.09
CA CYS A 26 -10.20 -0.23 -5.97
C CYS A 26 -9.10 -1.29 -5.83
N GLN A 27 -9.23 -2.20 -4.85
CA GLN A 27 -8.25 -3.25 -4.55
C GLN A 27 -6.84 -2.68 -4.29
N ASP A 28 -6.76 -1.49 -3.70
CA ASP A 28 -5.51 -0.84 -3.27
C ASP A 28 -5.42 -0.82 -1.74
N TRP A 29 -4.20 -0.69 -1.24
CA TRP A 29 -3.87 -0.72 0.18
C TRP A 29 -3.52 0.67 0.69
N PHE A 30 -4.05 1.04 1.85
CA PHE A 30 -3.90 2.37 2.44
C PHE A 30 -3.30 2.26 3.83
N HIS A 31 -2.33 3.12 4.13
CA HIS A 31 -1.82 3.29 5.49
C HIS A 31 -2.91 3.96 6.34
N GLY A 32 -3.21 3.36 7.50
CA GLY A 32 -4.06 4.02 8.51
C GLY A 32 -3.33 5.06 9.33
#